data_AF-A0A2T5LEJ6-F1
#
_entry.id   AF-A0A2T5LEJ6-F1
#
_cell.length_a   1.000
_cell.length_b   1.000
_cell.length_c   1.000
_cell.angle_alpha   90.00
_cell.angle_beta   90.00
_cell.angle_gamma   90.00
#
_symmetry.space_group_name_H-M   'P 1'
#
loop_
_entity.id
_entity.type
_entity.pdbx_description
1 polymer ?
#
loop_
_entity_poly.entity_id
_entity_poly.type
_entity_poly.pdbx_seq_one_letter_code
_entity_poly.pdbx_strand_id
1 'polypeptide(L)'
;MSRDIYTEANEHFLKSGRQYEYGRPDMSLRNHGGDGHTDSSRTEQDNDHDGRLGVDCSSFVWRGMHDAGYGVPAAPFGTHDLFQGNTPTDYAHKHFDVIPGADAHQKSGSLQPGDVLMFRDKHGSGQHVAIFKGYDAEGHIHFIGSQVGSGPAEVNVTPGGYWDGKNMEIVGALRAKPAFRVREPLHGQASDAPTASAPAVAHSSATHATPSTQTPDHSTPTHATPTHATPAHEAALRQGDKGDAVRNLQTSLQHLGYQDEKGHKIQPDGDFGAHTRAAVERFQRAHGLQPDGVVGPATKEALHAATPRLDGTGHPHNALYQQSRDAVHRLDAQHQRTSDQRSDQIAGVLTTKAVGEGMTRVDHAVLNDDASKVYAVQGELNSPFKKVAEASTQEAANTSLEESGRQSLQIAAQQAPQPAATAPTQVPPAQAASPTV
;
A
#
# COMPACT_ATOMS: atom_id res chain seq x y z
N MET A 1 -5.69 -8.10 22.37
CA MET A 1 -5.07 -8.86 21.26
C MET A 1 -5.92 -8.79 20.00
N SER A 2 -6.87 -9.69 19.69
CA SER A 2 -7.70 -9.53 18.47
C SER A 2 -8.40 -8.16 18.45
N ARG A 3 -9.00 -7.76 19.59
CA ARG A 3 -9.69 -6.47 19.82
C ARG A 3 -8.89 -5.24 19.41
N ASP A 4 -7.57 -5.32 19.37
CA ASP A 4 -6.71 -4.20 19.01
C ASP A 4 -6.90 -3.84 17.53
N ILE A 5 -7.13 -4.82 16.64
CA ILE A 5 -7.45 -4.64 15.21
C ILE A 5 -8.74 -3.83 15.04
N TYR A 6 -9.76 -4.14 15.84
CA TYR A 6 -11.02 -3.39 15.88
C TYR A 6 -10.80 -1.96 16.40
N THR A 7 -10.09 -1.79 17.51
CA THR A 7 -9.85 -0.48 18.12
C THR A 7 -9.17 0.45 17.13
N GLU A 8 -8.08 0.01 16.50
CA GLU A 8 -7.28 0.83 15.57
C GLU A 8 -8.07 1.22 14.32
N ALA A 9 -8.76 0.26 13.68
CA ALA A 9 -9.62 0.58 12.54
C ALA A 9 -10.77 1.54 12.93
N ASN A 10 -11.33 1.38 14.12
CA ASN A 10 -12.39 2.25 14.61
C ASN A 10 -11.89 3.68 14.90
N GLU A 11 -10.75 3.85 15.56
CA GLU A 11 -10.14 5.17 15.77
C GLU A 11 -9.80 5.83 14.41
N HIS A 12 -9.12 5.08 13.52
CA HIS A 12 -8.60 5.59 12.25
C HIS A 12 -9.67 5.96 11.22
N PHE A 13 -10.71 5.12 11.06
CA PHE A 13 -11.74 5.34 10.04
C PHE A 13 -13.03 5.97 10.55
N LEU A 14 -13.47 5.66 11.78
CA LEU A 14 -14.81 6.05 12.27
C LEU A 14 -14.79 7.20 13.27
N LYS A 15 -13.63 7.49 13.90
CA LYS A 15 -13.49 8.59 14.87
C LYS A 15 -12.54 9.71 14.46
N SER A 16 -11.68 9.51 13.46
CA SER A 16 -10.69 10.51 13.01
C SER A 16 -11.30 11.79 12.40
N GLY A 17 -12.62 11.79 12.10
CA GLY A 17 -13.32 12.90 11.45
C GLY A 17 -13.06 13.03 9.94
N ARG A 18 -12.10 12.26 9.40
CA ARG A 18 -11.84 12.16 7.96
C ARG A 18 -13.08 11.63 7.24
N GLN A 19 -13.35 12.15 6.04
CA GLN A 19 -14.39 11.63 5.17
C GLN A 19 -13.82 10.54 4.28
N TYR A 20 -14.57 9.46 4.10
CA TYR A 20 -14.17 8.31 3.32
C TYR A 20 -15.29 7.89 2.38
N GLU A 21 -14.93 7.11 1.37
CA GLU A 21 -15.85 6.35 0.55
C GLU A 21 -15.21 5.02 0.09
N TYR A 22 -15.92 4.23 -0.71
CA TYR A 22 -15.44 2.91 -1.10
C TYR A 22 -14.49 2.95 -2.29
N GLY A 23 -13.27 2.52 -2.06
CA GLY A 23 -12.22 2.43 -3.07
C GLY A 23 -12.54 1.46 -4.22
N ARG A 24 -12.61 1.98 -5.45
CA ARG A 24 -12.96 1.24 -6.67
C ARG A 24 -11.84 1.24 -7.72
N PRO A 25 -10.81 0.38 -7.59
CA PRO A 25 -9.72 0.30 -8.58
C PRO A 25 -10.20 -0.07 -9.99
N ASP A 26 -11.41 -0.63 -10.13
CA ASP A 26 -12.04 -0.98 -11.40
C ASP A 26 -13.01 0.10 -11.94
N MET A 27 -13.37 1.11 -11.14
CA MET A 27 -14.31 2.21 -11.42
C MET A 27 -15.64 1.81 -12.11
N SER A 28 -16.03 0.53 -12.03
CA SER A 28 -17.11 -0.04 -12.85
C SER A 28 -18.52 0.29 -12.35
N LEU A 29 -18.62 0.83 -11.12
CA LEU A 29 -19.84 0.95 -10.34
C LEU A 29 -19.79 2.25 -9.53
N ARG A 30 -20.90 3.01 -9.53
CA ARG A 30 -21.02 4.31 -8.85
C ARG A 30 -21.34 4.18 -7.36
N ASN A 31 -20.79 5.06 -6.52
CA ASN A 31 -21.13 5.10 -5.09
C ASN A 31 -22.55 5.67 -4.88
N HIS A 32 -23.13 5.40 -3.70
CA HIS A 32 -24.49 5.81 -3.35
C HIS A 32 -24.44 6.79 -2.17
N GLY A 33 -24.43 8.09 -2.49
CA GLY A 33 -24.29 9.17 -1.50
C GLY A 33 -23.06 10.08 -1.70
N GLY A 34 -22.43 10.03 -2.89
CA GLY A 34 -21.44 11.01 -3.37
C GLY A 34 -21.95 11.77 -4.60
N ASP A 35 -21.03 12.38 -5.34
CA ASP A 35 -21.29 13.09 -6.60
C ASP A 35 -21.71 12.16 -7.78
N GLY A 36 -21.46 10.86 -7.64
CA GLY A 36 -21.74 9.82 -8.63
C GLY A 36 -20.48 9.24 -9.29
N HIS A 37 -19.30 9.74 -8.93
CA HIS A 37 -18.00 9.13 -9.18
C HIS A 37 -17.62 8.18 -8.03
N THR A 38 -16.44 7.56 -8.14
CA THR A 38 -15.87 6.68 -7.11
C THR A 38 -14.36 6.77 -7.17
N ASP A 39 -13.73 7.05 -6.05
CA ASP A 39 -12.28 7.11 -5.97
C ASP A 39 -11.70 5.71 -6.25
N SER A 40 -10.81 5.64 -7.24
CA SER A 40 -10.03 4.44 -7.55
C SER A 40 -9.06 4.02 -6.43
N SER A 41 -8.79 4.91 -5.46
CA SER A 41 -7.92 4.65 -4.33
C SER A 41 -8.44 3.52 -3.48
N ARG A 42 -7.59 2.54 -3.22
CA ARG A 42 -7.83 1.55 -2.17
C ARG A 42 -7.23 2.01 -0.83
N THR A 43 -6.39 3.04 -0.83
CA THR A 43 -5.38 3.28 0.22
C THR A 43 -5.41 4.70 0.78
N GLU A 44 -6.62 5.26 0.94
CA GLU A 44 -6.87 6.54 1.62
C GLU A 44 -6.18 7.74 0.94
N GLN A 45 -6.13 7.72 -0.38
CA GLN A 45 -5.91 8.92 -1.19
C GLN A 45 -7.28 9.50 -1.55
N ASP A 46 -7.31 10.70 -2.09
CA ASP A 46 -8.47 11.38 -2.67
C ASP A 46 -8.07 11.71 -4.12
N ASN A 47 -8.34 10.80 -5.06
CA ASN A 47 -7.84 10.92 -6.44
C ASN A 47 -8.77 11.69 -7.38
N ASP A 48 -10.07 11.75 -7.08
CA ASP A 48 -11.07 12.54 -7.82
C ASP A 48 -11.29 13.94 -7.22
N HIS A 49 -10.68 14.22 -6.07
CA HIS A 49 -10.64 15.53 -5.40
C HIS A 49 -12.01 16.01 -4.90
N ASP A 50 -12.85 15.07 -4.47
CA ASP A 50 -14.16 15.35 -3.87
C ASP A 50 -14.09 15.64 -2.35
N GLY A 51 -12.90 15.44 -1.74
CA GLY A 51 -12.65 15.62 -0.31
C GLY A 51 -12.89 14.36 0.53
N ARG A 52 -13.19 13.23 -0.09
CA ARG A 52 -13.35 11.91 0.54
C ARG A 52 -12.21 11.01 0.13
N LEU A 53 -11.88 10.07 1.00
CA LEU A 53 -10.70 9.23 0.85
C LEU A 53 -11.14 7.81 0.46
N GLY A 54 -10.73 7.35 -0.73
CA GLY A 54 -11.06 6.00 -1.20
C GLY A 54 -10.37 4.91 -0.36
N VAL A 55 -11.16 4.02 0.24
CA VAL A 55 -10.66 2.83 0.93
C VAL A 55 -11.54 1.62 0.64
N ASP A 56 -10.94 0.51 0.22
CA ASP A 56 -11.68 -0.72 -0.06
C ASP A 56 -11.75 -1.65 1.17
N CYS A 57 -12.54 -2.73 1.07
CA CYS A 57 -12.78 -3.60 2.23
C CYS A 57 -11.51 -4.26 2.78
N SER A 58 -10.60 -4.74 1.92
CA SER A 58 -9.38 -5.41 2.40
C SER A 58 -8.32 -4.42 2.88
N SER A 59 -8.25 -3.22 2.31
CA SER A 59 -7.33 -2.17 2.78
C SER A 59 -7.78 -1.56 4.12
N PHE A 60 -9.10 -1.48 4.36
CA PHE A 60 -9.65 -1.16 5.68
C PHE A 60 -9.19 -2.16 6.75
N VAL A 61 -9.31 -3.47 6.48
CA VAL A 61 -8.82 -4.52 7.39
C VAL A 61 -7.30 -4.45 7.54
N TRP A 62 -6.56 -4.33 6.43
CA TRP A 62 -5.11 -4.21 6.46
C TRP A 62 -4.64 -3.03 7.31
N ARG A 63 -5.27 -1.86 7.22
CA ARG A 63 -4.95 -0.68 8.03
C ARG A 63 -5.13 -0.98 9.53
N GLY A 64 -6.28 -1.53 9.93
CA GLY A 64 -6.52 -1.92 11.31
C GLY A 64 -5.50 -2.93 11.83
N MET A 65 -5.09 -3.90 11.00
CA MET A 65 -4.05 -4.88 11.35
C MET A 65 -2.65 -4.28 11.43
N HIS A 66 -2.29 -3.44 10.46
CA HIS A 66 -1.02 -2.71 10.42
C HIS A 66 -0.87 -1.86 11.67
N ASP A 67 -1.89 -1.07 12.00
CA ASP A 67 -1.88 -0.13 13.11
C ASP A 67 -1.91 -0.85 14.47
N ALA A 68 -2.62 -1.98 14.57
CA ALA A 68 -2.57 -2.90 15.72
C ALA A 68 -1.26 -3.70 15.85
N GLY A 69 -0.29 -3.42 14.98
CA GLY A 69 1.08 -3.90 15.09
C GLY A 69 1.33 -5.31 14.54
N TYR A 70 0.44 -5.83 13.71
CA TYR A 70 0.63 -7.10 13.02
C TYR A 70 1.58 -6.95 11.83
N GLY A 71 2.39 -7.98 11.56
CA GLY A 71 3.41 -8.00 10.50
C GLY A 71 2.83 -8.17 9.09
N VAL A 72 1.72 -7.50 8.78
CA VAL A 72 1.12 -7.47 7.44
C VAL A 72 2.10 -6.88 6.41
N PRO A 73 1.98 -7.22 5.10
CA PRO A 73 2.86 -6.66 4.08
C PRO A 73 2.79 -5.13 4.03
N ALA A 74 3.83 -4.46 3.54
CA ALA A 74 3.85 -3.00 3.45
C ALA A 74 2.80 -2.42 2.47
N ALA A 75 2.36 -3.23 1.50
CA ALA A 75 1.21 -2.93 0.64
C ALA A 75 -0.05 -3.64 1.16
N PRO A 76 -1.24 -3.02 1.05
CA PRO A 76 -2.49 -3.66 1.44
C PRO A 76 -2.78 -4.94 0.65
N PHE A 77 -3.10 -6.02 1.36
CA PHE A 77 -3.57 -7.25 0.75
C PHE A 77 -4.93 -7.07 0.07
N GLY A 78 -5.20 -7.87 -0.95
CA GLY A 78 -6.53 -8.11 -1.50
C GLY A 78 -7.33 -9.10 -0.65
N THR A 79 -8.64 -9.18 -0.88
CA THR A 79 -9.48 -10.23 -0.30
C THR A 79 -9.01 -11.64 -0.70
N HIS A 80 -8.55 -11.79 -1.95
CA HIS A 80 -8.07 -13.05 -2.52
C HIS A 80 -6.75 -13.56 -1.93
N ASP A 81 -5.97 -12.69 -1.27
CA ASP A 81 -4.77 -13.08 -0.53
C ASP A 81 -5.11 -13.75 0.81
N LEU A 82 -6.33 -13.53 1.32
CA LEU A 82 -6.81 -14.12 2.59
C LEU A 82 -7.63 -15.39 2.36
N PHE A 83 -8.50 -15.43 1.36
CA PHE A 83 -9.29 -16.62 1.02
C PHE A 83 -9.76 -16.60 -0.44
N GLN A 84 -10.19 -17.75 -0.96
CA GLN A 84 -10.82 -17.87 -2.27
C GLN A 84 -12.17 -18.58 -2.10
N GLY A 85 -13.27 -17.85 -2.30
CA GLY A 85 -14.63 -18.36 -2.11
C GLY A 85 -14.94 -18.70 -0.65
N ASN A 86 -14.67 -19.94 -0.22
CA ASN A 86 -14.78 -20.41 1.17
C ASN A 86 -13.49 -21.05 1.73
N THR A 87 -12.39 -21.01 0.97
CA THR A 87 -11.12 -21.65 1.33
C THR A 87 -10.08 -20.59 1.72
N PRO A 88 -9.62 -20.52 2.98
CA PRO A 88 -8.51 -19.66 3.37
C PRO A 88 -7.22 -20.01 2.61
N THR A 89 -6.38 -19.01 2.34
CA THR A 89 -5.08 -19.22 1.68
C THR A 89 -4.02 -19.76 2.64
N ASP A 90 -2.88 -20.19 2.10
CA ASP A 90 -1.67 -20.50 2.88
C ASP A 90 -1.22 -19.32 3.76
N TYR A 91 -1.37 -18.08 3.27
CA TYR A 91 -1.10 -16.88 4.04
C TYR A 91 -2.04 -16.77 5.26
N ALA A 92 -3.34 -16.98 5.06
CA ALA A 92 -4.30 -17.00 6.17
C ALA A 92 -4.01 -18.14 7.15
N HIS A 93 -3.80 -19.37 6.69
CA HIS A 93 -3.46 -20.51 7.54
C HIS A 93 -2.16 -20.31 8.33
N LYS A 94 -1.16 -19.63 7.76
CA LYS A 94 0.09 -19.29 8.45
C LYS A 94 -0.15 -18.28 9.57
N HIS A 95 -0.80 -17.16 9.28
CA HIS A 95 -0.86 -15.98 10.15
C HIS A 95 -2.09 -15.88 11.06
N PHE A 96 -3.13 -16.67 10.79
CA PHE A 96 -4.42 -16.63 11.48
C PHE A 96 -4.87 -18.02 11.93
N ASP A 97 -5.70 -18.06 12.97
CA ASP A 97 -6.52 -19.20 13.32
C ASP A 97 -7.84 -19.07 12.55
N VAL A 98 -8.22 -20.12 11.81
CA VAL A 98 -9.43 -20.13 10.97
C VAL A 98 -10.62 -20.55 11.81
N ILE A 99 -11.65 -19.70 11.85
CA ILE A 99 -12.94 -19.98 12.48
C ILE A 99 -13.93 -20.40 11.39
N PRO A 100 -14.47 -21.65 11.40
CA PRO A 100 -15.42 -22.12 10.40
C PRO A 100 -16.70 -21.27 10.36
N GLY A 101 -17.33 -21.16 9.18
CA GLY A 101 -18.60 -20.44 9.01
C GLY A 101 -19.70 -20.91 9.98
N ALA A 102 -19.81 -22.22 10.22
CA ALA A 102 -20.77 -22.79 11.18
C ALA A 102 -20.58 -22.33 12.63
N ASP A 103 -19.37 -21.90 13.01
CA ASP A 103 -19.09 -21.33 14.34
C ASP A 103 -19.24 -19.80 14.34
N ALA A 104 -18.88 -19.15 13.24
CA ALA A 104 -19.06 -17.71 13.06
C ALA A 104 -20.55 -17.30 13.11
N HIS A 105 -21.45 -18.15 12.61
CA HIS A 105 -22.91 -17.93 12.60
C HIS A 105 -23.60 -18.10 13.98
N GLN A 106 -22.90 -18.58 15.00
CA GLN A 106 -23.54 -18.85 16.30
C GLN A 106 -23.81 -17.55 17.07
N LYS A 107 -25.02 -17.44 17.66
CA LYS A 107 -25.52 -16.23 18.38
C LYS A 107 -24.70 -15.81 19.62
N SER A 108 -23.76 -16.63 20.05
CA SER A 108 -22.77 -16.33 21.08
C SER A 108 -21.51 -17.17 20.79
N GLY A 109 -21.10 -17.15 19.51
CA GLY A 109 -20.09 -18.02 18.95
C GLY A 109 -18.67 -17.70 19.41
N SER A 110 -17.71 -18.40 18.80
CA SER A 110 -16.29 -18.31 19.14
C SER A 110 -15.64 -16.98 18.74
N LEU A 111 -16.33 -16.09 18.01
CA LEU A 111 -15.84 -14.80 17.50
C LEU A 111 -15.46 -13.83 18.63
N GLN A 112 -14.46 -12.99 18.36
CA GLN A 112 -13.96 -11.94 19.24
C GLN A 112 -13.83 -10.63 18.45
N PRO A 113 -14.05 -9.47 19.10
CA PRO A 113 -13.82 -8.18 18.46
C PRO A 113 -12.44 -8.15 17.81
N GLY A 114 -12.33 -7.69 16.57
CA GLY A 114 -11.09 -7.69 15.79
C GLY A 114 -10.88 -8.87 14.85
N ASP A 115 -11.65 -9.96 14.97
CA ASP A 115 -11.58 -11.06 14.01
C ASP A 115 -12.06 -10.61 12.61
N VAL A 116 -11.38 -11.07 11.56
CA VAL A 116 -11.71 -10.69 10.18
C VAL A 116 -12.79 -11.63 9.64
N LEU A 117 -14.01 -11.12 9.49
CA LEU A 117 -15.11 -11.84 8.85
C LEU A 117 -14.82 -12.02 7.35
N MET A 118 -15.05 -13.22 6.83
CA MET A 118 -14.94 -13.55 5.41
C MET A 118 -16.33 -13.72 4.81
N PHE A 119 -16.63 -12.98 3.73
CA PHE A 119 -17.90 -13.06 3.03
C PHE A 119 -17.74 -13.46 1.57
N ARG A 120 -18.65 -14.30 1.09
CA ARG A 120 -18.80 -14.75 -0.30
C ARG A 120 -20.08 -14.19 -0.91
N ASP A 121 -20.04 -13.73 -2.15
CA ASP A 121 -21.24 -13.51 -2.97
C ASP A 121 -21.82 -14.87 -3.37
N LYS A 122 -23.13 -15.05 -3.15
CA LYS A 122 -23.85 -16.28 -3.46
C LYS A 122 -24.19 -16.44 -4.95
N HIS A 123 -24.10 -15.35 -5.72
CA HIS A 123 -24.53 -15.29 -7.13
C HIS A 123 -23.36 -15.05 -8.10
N GLY A 124 -22.13 -14.90 -7.61
CA GLY A 124 -20.94 -14.61 -8.40
C GLY A 124 -19.65 -15.01 -7.71
N SER A 125 -18.51 -14.55 -8.23
CA SER A 125 -17.18 -14.75 -7.63
C SER A 125 -16.76 -13.62 -6.69
N GLY A 126 -17.69 -12.75 -6.29
CA GLY A 126 -17.42 -11.64 -5.38
C GLY A 126 -17.06 -12.13 -3.98
N GLN A 127 -16.14 -11.44 -3.31
CA GLN A 127 -15.79 -11.70 -1.93
C GLN A 127 -15.39 -10.42 -1.19
N HIS A 128 -15.67 -10.37 0.10
CA HIS A 128 -15.56 -9.17 0.94
C HIS A 128 -15.02 -9.54 2.33
N VAL A 129 -14.47 -8.55 3.04
CA VAL A 129 -14.00 -8.71 4.42
C VAL A 129 -14.44 -7.54 5.30
N ALA A 130 -14.65 -7.81 6.59
CA ALA A 130 -14.90 -6.78 7.59
C ALA A 130 -14.32 -7.19 8.95
N ILE A 131 -14.23 -6.27 9.89
CA ILE A 131 -13.73 -6.52 11.24
C ILE A 131 -14.93 -6.71 12.18
N PHE A 132 -15.04 -7.88 12.80
CA PHE A 132 -16.08 -8.18 13.78
C PHE A 132 -15.99 -7.22 14.98
N LYS A 133 -17.13 -6.66 15.39
CA LYS A 133 -17.27 -5.73 16.52
C LYS A 133 -17.84 -6.44 17.75
N GLY A 134 -18.86 -7.28 17.57
CA GLY A 134 -19.58 -7.93 18.66
C GLY A 134 -20.91 -8.52 18.21
N TYR A 135 -21.76 -8.86 19.17
CA TYR A 135 -23.15 -9.24 18.94
C TYR A 135 -24.10 -8.20 19.57
N ASP A 136 -25.29 -8.00 19.02
CA ASP A 136 -26.38 -7.30 19.71
C ASP A 136 -27.09 -8.18 20.75
N ALA A 137 -28.09 -7.61 21.44
CA ALA A 137 -28.90 -8.27 22.44
C ALA A 137 -29.68 -9.47 21.89
N GLU A 138 -29.98 -9.47 20.59
CA GLU A 138 -30.66 -10.54 19.87
C GLU A 138 -29.67 -11.62 19.36
N GLY A 139 -28.36 -11.40 19.51
CA GLY A 139 -27.29 -12.31 19.11
C GLY A 139 -26.89 -12.22 17.64
N HIS A 140 -27.17 -11.11 16.96
CA HIS A 140 -26.76 -10.90 15.58
C HIS A 140 -25.39 -10.22 15.47
N ILE A 141 -24.66 -10.53 14.42
CA ILE A 141 -23.29 -10.06 14.19
C ILE A 141 -23.27 -8.56 13.90
N HIS A 142 -22.44 -7.81 14.62
CA HIS A 142 -22.10 -6.42 14.31
C HIS A 142 -20.64 -6.37 13.85
N PHE A 143 -20.36 -5.57 12.83
CA PHE A 143 -19.01 -5.39 12.29
C PHE A 143 -18.74 -3.95 11.86
N ILE A 144 -17.46 -3.64 11.64
CA ILE A 144 -17.01 -2.40 10.98
C ILE A 144 -16.25 -2.75 9.70
N GLY A 145 -16.46 -2.00 8.61
CA GLY A 145 -15.83 -2.30 7.33
C GLY A 145 -16.15 -1.27 6.25
N SER A 146 -15.29 -1.12 5.25
CA SER A 146 -15.60 -0.28 4.09
C SER A 146 -16.66 -0.94 3.20
N GLN A 147 -17.79 -0.28 3.02
CA GLN A 147 -18.98 -0.79 2.33
C GLN A 147 -19.06 -0.28 0.90
N VAL A 148 -19.30 -1.18 -0.06
CA VAL A 148 -19.37 -0.92 -1.52
C VAL A 148 -20.23 0.28 -1.97
N GLY A 149 -21.19 0.72 -1.16
CA GLY A 149 -22.03 1.90 -1.45
C GLY A 149 -21.70 3.17 -0.67
N SER A 150 -20.96 3.10 0.45
CA SER A 150 -20.83 4.21 1.43
C SER A 150 -19.45 4.38 2.05
N GLY A 151 -18.47 3.52 1.76
CA GLY A 151 -17.19 3.51 2.47
C GLY A 151 -17.29 2.95 3.90
N PRO A 152 -16.32 3.24 4.77
CA PRO A 152 -16.28 2.85 6.18
C PRO A 152 -17.58 3.09 6.93
N ALA A 153 -18.17 2.02 7.48
CA ALA A 153 -19.37 2.10 8.31
C ALA A 153 -19.38 1.01 9.38
N GLU A 154 -20.19 1.22 10.42
CA GLU A 154 -20.69 0.12 11.27
C GLU A 154 -21.90 -0.54 10.60
N VAL A 155 -22.01 -1.87 10.71
CA VAL A 155 -23.07 -2.65 10.08
C VAL A 155 -23.61 -3.69 11.06
N ASN A 156 -24.94 -3.68 11.21
CA ASN A 156 -25.68 -4.67 11.98
C ASN A 156 -26.22 -5.73 11.00
N VAL A 157 -25.72 -6.95 11.09
CA VAL A 157 -26.14 -8.05 10.21
C VAL A 157 -27.53 -8.51 10.61
N THR A 158 -28.51 -8.38 9.71
CA THR A 158 -29.83 -8.98 9.91
C THR A 158 -29.86 -10.38 9.28
N PRO A 159 -30.32 -11.44 9.98
CA PRO A 159 -30.48 -12.77 9.40
C PRO A 159 -31.45 -12.77 8.21
N GLY A 160 -31.08 -13.42 7.12
CA GLY A 160 -31.80 -13.32 5.84
C GLY A 160 -31.66 -11.95 5.14
N GLY A 161 -30.71 -11.12 5.59
CA GLY A 161 -30.37 -9.82 5.02
C GLY A 161 -29.33 -9.89 3.90
N TYR A 162 -28.77 -8.74 3.53
CA TYR A 162 -27.72 -8.66 2.49
C TYR A 162 -26.45 -9.41 2.91
N TRP A 163 -25.98 -9.19 4.15
CA TRP A 163 -24.74 -9.75 4.70
C TRP A 163 -24.82 -11.20 5.17
N ASP A 164 -26.04 -11.69 5.40
CA ASP A 164 -26.32 -13.05 5.85
C ASP A 164 -27.55 -13.60 5.13
N GLY A 165 -27.36 -14.06 3.88
CA GLY A 165 -28.28 -15.00 3.25
C GLY A 165 -28.83 -14.59 1.87
N LYS A 166 -29.09 -13.30 1.59
CA LYS A 166 -29.64 -12.87 0.29
C LYS A 166 -28.59 -12.75 -0.81
N ASN A 167 -27.50 -12.05 -0.53
CA ASN A 167 -26.47 -11.71 -1.50
C ASN A 167 -25.12 -12.23 -1.04
N MET A 168 -24.71 -11.82 0.15
CA MET A 168 -23.49 -12.29 0.80
C MET A 168 -23.81 -13.41 1.80
N GLU A 169 -22.79 -14.22 2.07
CA GLU A 169 -22.78 -15.29 3.05
C GLU A 169 -21.47 -15.23 3.83
N ILE A 170 -21.55 -15.26 5.17
CA ILE A 170 -20.35 -15.42 6.02
C ILE A 170 -19.85 -16.85 5.87
N VAL A 171 -18.66 -17.03 5.30
CA VAL A 171 -18.04 -18.35 5.09
C VAL A 171 -17.10 -18.77 6.23
N GLY A 172 -16.75 -17.82 7.10
CA GLY A 172 -15.90 -18.02 8.27
C GLY A 172 -15.32 -16.71 8.78
N ALA A 173 -14.35 -16.80 9.69
CA ALA A 173 -13.55 -15.67 10.13
C ALA A 173 -12.08 -16.07 10.33
N LEU A 174 -11.20 -15.07 10.35
CA LEU A 174 -9.76 -15.22 10.60
C LEU A 174 -9.38 -14.45 11.87
N ARG A 175 -8.87 -15.16 12.88
CA ARG A 175 -8.32 -14.55 14.10
C ARG A 175 -6.81 -14.42 13.98
N ALA A 176 -6.28 -13.21 14.08
CA ALA A 176 -4.84 -13.00 13.95
C ALA A 176 -4.07 -13.63 15.14
N LYS A 177 -3.11 -14.51 14.84
CA LYS A 177 -2.32 -15.21 15.86
C LYS A 177 -1.45 -14.23 16.66
N PRO A 178 -1.20 -14.44 17.97
CA PRO A 178 -0.30 -13.60 18.75
C PRO A 178 1.10 -13.50 18.15
N ALA A 179 1.63 -14.61 17.60
CA ALA A 179 2.94 -14.66 16.94
C ALA A 179 3.02 -13.87 15.61
N PHE A 180 1.90 -13.34 15.11
CA PHE A 180 1.88 -12.45 13.96
C PHE A 180 2.07 -10.97 14.34
N ARG A 181 2.01 -10.63 15.62
CA ARG A 181 2.31 -9.28 16.12
C ARG A 181 3.82 -9.03 16.14
N VAL A 182 4.25 -7.91 15.57
CA VAL A 182 5.66 -7.50 15.48
C VAL A 182 5.96 -6.20 16.25
N ARG A 183 4.92 -5.45 16.63
CA ARG A 183 4.99 -4.25 17.49
C ARG A 183 3.71 -4.09 18.30
N GLU A 184 3.70 -3.19 19.28
CA GLU A 184 2.45 -2.81 19.96
C GLU A 184 1.51 -1.99 19.05
N PRO A 185 0.19 -1.96 19.35
CA PRO A 185 -0.78 -1.06 18.73
C PRO A 185 -0.39 0.43 18.86
N LEU A 186 -0.86 1.28 17.95
CA LEU A 186 -0.61 2.73 17.98
C LEU A 186 -1.39 3.43 19.11
N HIS A 187 -2.64 3.00 19.33
CA HIS A 187 -3.52 3.46 20.40
C HIS A 187 -3.53 2.40 21.51
N GLY A 188 -2.90 2.72 22.65
CA GLY A 188 -2.87 1.84 23.82
C GLY A 188 -4.27 1.44 24.30
N GLN A 189 -4.39 0.24 24.88
CA GLN A 189 -5.64 -0.47 25.23
C GLN A 189 -6.80 0.46 25.67
N ALA A 190 -7.70 0.78 24.72
CA ALA A 190 -8.84 1.66 24.98
C ALA A 190 -9.99 0.92 25.69
N SER A 191 -10.29 1.37 26.90
CA SER A 191 -11.46 0.94 27.70
C SER A 191 -12.78 1.49 27.14
N ASP A 192 -13.91 0.87 27.53
CA ASP A 192 -15.17 0.88 26.77
C ASP A 192 -15.99 2.21 26.66
N ALA A 193 -16.45 2.47 25.42
CA ALA A 193 -17.82 2.93 25.03
C ALA A 193 -18.23 4.45 25.19
N PRO A 194 -19.44 4.90 24.73
CA PRO A 194 -19.57 5.61 23.42
C PRO A 194 -20.56 6.82 23.39
N THR A 195 -20.77 7.47 22.22
CA THR A 195 -21.96 8.23 21.70
C THR A 195 -21.48 9.04 20.46
N ALA A 196 -21.88 8.85 19.18
CA ALA A 196 -23.18 8.80 18.49
C ALA A 196 -23.81 10.18 18.14
N SER A 197 -23.76 10.62 16.87
CA SER A 197 -24.89 11.15 16.05
C SER A 197 -24.47 11.84 14.74
N ALA A 198 -25.22 11.55 13.66
CA ALA A 198 -25.25 12.26 12.36
C ALA A 198 -26.48 13.24 12.35
N PRO A 199 -27.05 13.79 11.23
CA PRO A 199 -26.77 13.58 9.79
C PRO A 199 -26.95 14.77 8.79
N ALA A 200 -26.58 14.51 7.53
CA ALA A 200 -27.23 14.82 6.23
C ALA A 200 -27.71 16.25 5.79
N VAL A 201 -27.34 16.62 4.54
CA VAL A 201 -28.20 16.89 3.32
C VAL A 201 -27.24 17.16 2.12
N ALA A 202 -27.32 16.67 0.88
CA ALA A 202 -28.37 16.30 -0.10
C ALA A 202 -28.75 17.41 -1.11
N HIS A 203 -28.43 17.24 -2.42
CA HIS A 203 -29.06 17.77 -3.68
C HIS A 203 -28.19 17.28 -4.89
N SER A 204 -28.66 16.59 -5.95
CA SER A 204 -29.57 16.96 -7.07
C SER A 204 -28.99 18.03 -8.03
N SER A 205 -29.00 17.94 -9.38
CA SER A 205 -29.43 16.92 -10.37
C SER A 205 -29.01 17.30 -11.82
N ALA A 206 -29.07 16.33 -12.76
CA ALA A 206 -29.28 16.46 -14.23
C ALA A 206 -28.17 17.05 -15.15
N THR A 207 -27.65 16.36 -16.18
CA THR A 207 -28.18 15.83 -17.47
C THR A 207 -28.18 16.83 -18.65
N HIS A 208 -27.30 16.59 -19.64
CA HIS A 208 -27.45 16.73 -21.11
C HIS A 208 -26.08 16.35 -21.74
N ALA A 209 -25.87 16.01 -23.01
CA ALA A 209 -26.61 15.42 -24.11
C ALA A 209 -25.61 15.38 -25.30
N THR A 210 -25.48 14.23 -25.97
CA THR A 210 -24.71 13.99 -27.22
C THR A 210 -25.28 14.82 -28.42
N PRO A 211 -24.66 14.92 -29.64
CA PRO A 211 -24.04 13.79 -30.35
C PRO A 211 -22.98 14.00 -31.47
N SER A 212 -22.46 12.84 -31.95
CA SER A 212 -22.02 12.52 -33.33
C SER A 212 -20.78 13.19 -33.94
N THR A 213 -20.10 12.66 -34.98
CA THR A 213 -19.83 11.29 -35.54
C THR A 213 -18.92 11.52 -36.76
N GLN A 214 -17.80 10.80 -36.94
CA GLN A 214 -17.25 10.42 -38.27
C GLN A 214 -15.96 9.56 -38.21
N THR A 215 -16.10 8.31 -38.65
CA THR A 215 -15.13 7.51 -39.44
C THR A 215 -15.48 7.68 -40.94
N PRO A 216 -14.78 7.11 -41.97
CA PRO A 216 -13.85 5.96 -41.99
C PRO A 216 -12.60 6.20 -42.91
N ASP A 217 -11.83 5.26 -43.51
CA ASP A 217 -11.75 3.78 -43.53
C ASP A 217 -10.35 3.30 -44.03
N HIS A 218 -10.13 1.97 -44.05
CA HIS A 218 -9.22 1.18 -44.91
C HIS A 218 -7.68 1.30 -44.67
N SER A 219 -6.83 0.25 -44.79
CA SER A 219 -6.97 -1.10 -45.40
C SER A 219 -6.16 -2.18 -44.65
N THR A 220 -6.59 -3.45 -44.75
CA THR A 220 -5.81 -4.67 -44.43
C THR A 220 -4.88 -5.11 -45.59
N PRO A 221 -3.90 -5.99 -45.31
CA PRO A 221 -3.91 -7.29 -46.00
C PRO A 221 -3.62 -8.51 -45.08
N THR A 222 -3.84 -9.70 -45.63
CA THR A 222 -4.00 -10.99 -44.91
C THR A 222 -2.80 -11.95 -45.04
N HIS A 223 -2.76 -12.95 -44.14
CA HIS A 223 -2.04 -14.25 -44.20
C HIS A 223 -0.55 -14.31 -43.82
N ALA A 224 -0.25 -14.98 -42.69
CA ALA A 224 0.12 -16.41 -42.68
C ALA A 224 0.51 -16.90 -41.27
N THR A 225 -0.09 -17.99 -40.80
CA THR A 225 0.33 -18.70 -39.57
C THR A 225 1.33 -19.79 -39.93
N PRO A 226 2.45 -19.91 -39.19
CA PRO A 226 3.06 -21.22 -38.97
C PRO A 226 3.16 -21.53 -37.47
N THR A 227 2.48 -22.60 -37.06
CA THR A 227 2.60 -23.17 -35.71
C THR A 227 3.95 -23.88 -35.55
N HIS A 228 4.76 -23.44 -34.59
CA HIS A 228 5.80 -24.27 -33.97
C HIS A 228 6.06 -23.84 -32.51
N ALA A 229 5.71 -24.70 -31.55
CA ALA A 229 6.32 -24.72 -30.22
C ALA A 229 7.60 -25.57 -30.33
N THR A 230 8.78 -25.18 -29.84
CA THR A 230 9.30 -25.17 -28.45
C THR A 230 10.84 -24.91 -28.60
N PRO A 231 11.68 -24.42 -27.65
CA PRO A 231 11.49 -24.02 -26.25
C PRO A 231 11.71 -22.52 -25.98
N ALA A 232 11.43 -22.07 -24.74
CA ALA A 232 11.53 -20.67 -24.34
C ALA A 232 12.96 -20.24 -23.94
N HIS A 233 13.61 -19.46 -24.81
CA HIS A 233 14.48 -18.36 -24.35
C HIS A 233 13.58 -17.15 -24.04
N GLU A 234 13.87 -16.40 -22.98
CA GLU A 234 13.13 -15.17 -22.66
C GLU A 234 13.17 -14.17 -23.84
N ALA A 235 12.05 -13.97 -24.52
CA ALA A 235 11.94 -12.96 -25.56
C ALA A 235 12.03 -11.56 -24.95
N ALA A 236 12.71 -10.63 -25.65
CA ALA A 236 12.72 -9.22 -25.31
C ALA A 236 11.32 -8.62 -25.49
N LEU A 237 10.86 -7.82 -24.52
CA LEU A 237 9.53 -7.21 -24.56
C LEU A 237 9.54 -5.90 -25.35
N ARG A 238 8.48 -5.64 -26.12
CA ARG A 238 8.33 -4.48 -27.00
C ARG A 238 6.87 -4.10 -27.20
N GLN A 239 6.65 -2.93 -27.78
CA GLN A 239 5.31 -2.41 -28.07
C GLN A 239 4.47 -3.42 -28.87
N GLY A 240 3.26 -3.71 -28.38
CA GLY A 240 2.34 -4.70 -28.91
C GLY A 240 2.33 -6.04 -28.17
N ASP A 241 3.35 -6.35 -27.38
CA ASP A 241 3.38 -7.55 -26.52
C ASP A 241 2.33 -7.44 -25.39
N LYS A 242 1.89 -8.60 -24.88
CA LYS A 242 0.86 -8.70 -23.83
C LYS A 242 1.18 -9.82 -22.83
N GLY A 243 0.66 -9.70 -21.61
CA GLY A 243 0.71 -10.73 -20.56
C GLY A 243 1.60 -10.39 -19.37
N ASP A 244 1.82 -11.38 -18.49
CA ASP A 244 2.38 -11.15 -17.15
C ASP A 244 3.83 -10.61 -17.17
N ALA A 245 4.61 -10.95 -18.19
CA ALA A 245 5.96 -10.37 -18.38
C ALA A 245 5.91 -8.86 -18.62
N VAL A 246 4.92 -8.37 -19.37
CA VAL A 246 4.68 -6.94 -19.59
C VAL A 246 4.15 -6.29 -18.33
N ARG A 247 3.24 -6.96 -17.60
CA ARG A 247 2.75 -6.48 -16.30
C ARG A 247 3.89 -6.29 -15.31
N ASN A 248 4.80 -7.25 -15.21
CA ASN A 248 5.96 -7.18 -14.33
C ASN A 248 6.90 -6.02 -14.72
N LEU A 249 7.15 -5.81 -16.01
CA LEU A 249 7.88 -4.64 -16.51
C LEU A 249 7.20 -3.32 -16.11
N GLN A 250 5.89 -3.21 -16.31
CA GLN A 250 5.11 -2.01 -15.97
C GLN A 250 5.15 -1.72 -14.46
N THR A 251 5.00 -2.75 -13.62
CA THR A 251 5.17 -2.67 -12.17
C THR A 251 6.58 -2.20 -11.79
N SER A 252 7.64 -2.75 -12.42
CA SER A 252 9.01 -2.31 -12.19
C SER A 252 9.21 -0.84 -12.54
N LEU A 253 8.77 -0.40 -13.72
CA LEU A 253 8.84 1.00 -14.14
C LEU A 253 8.07 1.92 -13.18
N GLN A 254 6.87 1.51 -12.76
CA GLN A 254 6.04 2.24 -11.81
C GLN A 254 6.70 2.37 -10.43
N HIS A 255 7.27 1.29 -9.89
CA HIS A 255 8.01 1.29 -8.61
C HIS A 255 9.28 2.16 -8.65
N LEU A 256 9.92 2.22 -9.81
CA LEU A 256 11.06 3.10 -10.08
C LEU A 256 10.63 4.55 -10.39
N GLY A 257 9.32 4.82 -10.45
CA GLY A 257 8.72 6.13 -10.68
C GLY A 257 8.79 6.63 -12.13
N TYR A 258 9.05 5.74 -13.09
CA TYR A 258 9.01 6.08 -14.50
C TYR A 258 7.56 6.23 -14.99
N GLN A 259 7.33 7.37 -15.63
CA GLN A 259 6.06 7.83 -16.17
C GLN A 259 6.19 7.96 -17.69
N ASP A 260 5.06 8.13 -18.38
CA ASP A 260 5.07 8.48 -19.80
C ASP A 260 5.64 9.90 -20.05
N GLU A 261 5.64 10.34 -21.31
CA GLU A 261 6.14 11.68 -21.70
C GLU A 261 5.31 12.83 -21.12
N LYS A 262 4.06 12.57 -20.72
CA LYS A 262 3.11 13.56 -20.18
C LYS A 262 3.02 13.53 -18.65
N GLY A 263 3.76 12.63 -17.99
CA GLY A 263 3.76 12.47 -16.54
C GLY A 263 2.68 11.52 -16.00
N HIS A 264 1.96 10.80 -16.85
CA HIS A 264 1.01 9.79 -16.38
C HIS A 264 1.77 8.58 -15.81
N LYS A 265 1.33 8.10 -14.65
CA LYS A 265 1.82 6.84 -14.05
C LYS A 265 1.49 5.67 -14.98
N ILE A 266 2.44 4.78 -15.19
CA ILE A 266 2.23 3.54 -15.95
C ILE A 266 1.29 2.62 -15.16
N GLN A 267 0.28 2.08 -15.83
CA GLN A 267 -0.61 1.06 -15.26
C GLN A 267 -0.09 -0.35 -15.59
N PRO A 268 -0.03 -1.29 -14.64
CA PRO A 268 0.29 -2.70 -14.90
C PRO A 268 -0.87 -3.49 -15.51
N ASP A 269 -1.46 -2.98 -16.60
CA ASP A 269 -2.53 -3.67 -17.33
C ASP A 269 -2.06 -4.99 -17.98
N GLY A 270 -0.76 -5.11 -18.26
CA GLY A 270 -0.16 -6.22 -18.99
C GLY A 270 -0.13 -6.00 -20.50
N ASP A 271 -0.41 -4.79 -20.99
CA ASP A 271 -0.41 -4.41 -22.40
C ASP A 271 0.74 -3.45 -22.71
N PHE A 272 1.64 -3.81 -23.64
CA PHE A 272 2.78 -2.98 -23.99
C PHE A 272 2.34 -1.88 -24.98
N GLY A 273 1.56 -0.93 -24.48
CA GLY A 273 1.09 0.24 -25.22
C GLY A 273 2.15 1.33 -25.39
N ALA A 274 1.73 2.46 -25.99
CA ALA A 274 2.59 3.63 -26.19
C ALA A 274 3.09 4.23 -24.88
N HIS A 275 2.28 4.23 -23.82
CA HIS A 275 2.67 4.70 -22.48
C HIS A 275 3.80 3.85 -21.90
N THR A 276 3.66 2.52 -21.93
CA THR A 276 4.70 1.57 -21.48
C THR A 276 6.01 1.80 -22.24
N ARG A 277 5.94 1.97 -23.57
CA ARG A 277 7.11 2.30 -24.40
C ARG A 277 7.77 3.62 -24.00
N ALA A 278 7.00 4.68 -23.82
CA ALA A 278 7.52 5.99 -23.40
C ALA A 278 8.28 5.90 -22.06
N ALA A 279 7.75 5.15 -21.09
CA ALA A 279 8.44 4.90 -19.83
C ALA A 279 9.70 4.04 -19.97
N VAL A 280 9.70 3.01 -20.84
CA VAL A 280 10.92 2.23 -21.17
C VAL A 280 11.98 3.12 -21.81
N GLU A 281 11.63 3.95 -22.79
CA GLU A 281 12.59 4.88 -23.41
C GLU A 281 13.12 5.92 -22.42
N ARG A 282 12.26 6.40 -21.49
CA ARG A 282 12.65 7.32 -20.42
C ARG A 282 13.60 6.64 -19.41
N PHE A 283 13.33 5.39 -19.05
CA PHE A 283 14.19 4.55 -18.25
C PHE A 283 15.56 4.34 -18.92
N GLN A 284 15.56 3.96 -20.19
CA GLN A 284 16.78 3.76 -20.98
C GLN A 284 17.62 5.05 -21.02
N ARG A 285 17.02 6.21 -21.32
CA ARG A 285 17.71 7.52 -21.27
C ARG A 285 18.35 7.80 -19.90
N ALA A 286 17.61 7.61 -18.82
CA ALA A 286 18.07 7.88 -17.46
C ALA A 286 19.20 6.94 -16.99
N HIS A 287 19.25 5.71 -17.52
CA HIS A 287 20.27 4.70 -17.22
C HIS A 287 21.39 4.62 -18.28
N GLY A 288 21.48 5.57 -19.20
CA GLY A 288 22.55 5.64 -20.21
C GLY A 288 22.48 4.57 -21.31
N LEU A 289 21.32 3.92 -21.48
CA LEU A 289 21.05 2.92 -22.50
C LEU A 289 20.51 3.58 -23.78
N GLN A 290 20.56 2.85 -24.90
CA GLN A 290 19.90 3.26 -26.14
C GLN A 290 18.36 3.28 -25.93
N PRO A 291 17.67 4.41 -26.18
CA PRO A 291 16.24 4.52 -25.94
C PRO A 291 15.43 4.04 -27.15
N ASP A 292 15.46 2.73 -27.41
CA ASP A 292 14.73 2.08 -28.50
C ASP A 292 13.32 1.60 -28.11
N GLY A 293 12.97 1.66 -26.82
CA GLY A 293 11.69 1.20 -26.30
C GLY A 293 11.59 -0.33 -26.17
N VAL A 294 12.70 -1.05 -26.31
CA VAL A 294 12.77 -2.52 -26.27
C VAL A 294 13.46 -2.99 -24.99
N VAL A 295 12.81 -3.89 -24.28
CA VAL A 295 13.34 -4.49 -23.04
C VAL A 295 14.15 -5.74 -23.37
N GLY A 296 15.32 -5.50 -23.97
CA GLY A 296 16.37 -6.50 -24.13
C GLY A 296 17.17 -6.75 -22.84
N PRO A 297 18.19 -7.63 -22.87
CA PRO A 297 18.96 -8.03 -21.70
C PRO A 297 19.55 -6.85 -20.90
N ALA A 298 20.19 -5.89 -21.58
CA ALA A 298 20.75 -4.70 -20.92
C ALA A 298 19.68 -3.84 -20.21
N THR A 299 18.49 -3.71 -20.81
CA THR A 299 17.36 -3.00 -20.18
C THR A 299 16.83 -3.77 -18.97
N LYS A 300 16.77 -5.11 -19.02
CA LYS A 300 16.42 -5.96 -17.86
C LYS A 300 17.45 -5.84 -16.73
N GLU A 301 18.73 -5.98 -17.04
CA GLU A 301 19.82 -5.84 -16.06
C GLU A 301 19.79 -4.48 -15.37
N ALA A 302 19.59 -3.40 -16.14
CA ALA A 302 19.42 -2.07 -15.58
C ALA A 302 18.17 -1.96 -14.70
N LEU A 303 17.02 -2.54 -15.10
CA LEU A 303 15.79 -2.55 -14.27
C LEU A 303 16.00 -3.31 -12.96
N HIS A 304 16.74 -4.42 -12.97
CA HIS A 304 17.11 -5.18 -11.77
C HIS A 304 18.10 -4.43 -10.86
N ALA A 305 19.00 -3.64 -11.43
CA ALA A 305 19.97 -2.81 -10.70
C ALA A 305 19.40 -1.44 -10.27
N ALA A 306 18.25 -1.03 -10.81
CA ALA A 306 17.66 0.27 -10.53
C ALA A 306 17.09 0.33 -9.11
N THR A 307 17.41 1.42 -8.41
CA THR A 307 16.90 1.69 -7.07
C THR A 307 15.55 2.42 -7.17
N PRO A 308 14.50 2.01 -6.43
CA PRO A 308 13.27 2.79 -6.29
C PRO A 308 13.56 4.23 -5.85
N ARG A 309 12.78 5.20 -6.32
CA ARG A 309 12.82 6.55 -5.76
C ARG A 309 12.42 6.52 -4.28
N LEU A 310 12.84 7.53 -3.52
CA LEU A 310 12.55 7.63 -2.09
C LEU A 310 11.03 7.71 -1.78
N ASP A 311 10.23 8.29 -2.68
CA ASP A 311 8.77 8.33 -2.63
C ASP A 311 8.10 7.02 -3.10
N GLY A 312 8.83 6.12 -3.77
CA GLY A 312 8.37 4.80 -4.15
C GLY A 312 8.17 3.87 -2.95
N THR A 313 7.03 3.18 -2.90
CA THR A 313 6.62 2.28 -1.81
C THR A 313 7.56 1.09 -1.58
N GLY A 314 8.35 0.71 -2.58
CA GLY A 314 9.39 -0.32 -2.48
C GLY A 314 10.73 0.15 -1.88
N HIS A 315 10.88 1.44 -1.57
CA HIS A 315 12.11 1.97 -1.00
C HIS A 315 12.14 1.78 0.53
N PRO A 316 13.21 1.22 1.15
CA PRO A 316 13.21 0.87 2.57
C PRO A 316 13.11 2.09 3.51
N HIS A 317 13.56 3.26 3.07
CA HIS A 317 13.39 4.52 3.82
C HIS A 317 12.10 5.31 3.44
N ASN A 318 11.19 4.73 2.65
CA ASN A 318 9.95 5.41 2.24
C ASN A 318 9.11 5.86 3.45
N ALA A 319 9.01 5.03 4.50
CA ALA A 319 8.26 5.38 5.71
C ALA A 319 8.86 6.61 6.44
N LEU A 320 10.19 6.68 6.56
CA LEU A 320 10.89 7.83 7.14
C LEU A 320 10.78 9.08 6.24
N TYR A 321 10.67 8.88 4.93
CA TYR A 321 10.38 9.93 3.96
C TYR A 321 8.95 10.49 4.07
N GLN A 322 7.92 9.65 4.20
CA GLN A 322 6.55 10.15 4.42
C GLN A 322 6.49 11.01 5.69
N GLN A 323 7.10 10.56 6.79
CA GLN A 323 7.19 11.33 8.04
C GLN A 323 7.94 12.67 7.86
N SER A 324 9.05 12.66 7.13
CA SER A 324 9.80 13.87 6.78
C SER A 324 8.96 14.81 5.91
N ARG A 325 8.17 14.27 4.97
CA ARG A 325 7.28 15.04 4.09
C ARG A 325 6.16 15.69 4.87
N ASP A 326 5.47 14.93 5.72
CA ASP A 326 4.42 15.45 6.59
C ASP A 326 4.95 16.52 7.55
N ALA A 327 6.18 16.34 8.05
CA ALA A 327 6.84 17.33 8.90
C ALA A 327 7.18 18.63 8.15
N VAL A 328 7.69 18.55 6.91
CA VAL A 328 7.94 19.72 6.05
C VAL A 328 6.63 20.39 5.61
N HIS A 329 5.59 19.62 5.30
CA HIS A 329 4.27 20.16 4.94
C HIS A 329 3.61 20.88 6.13
N ARG A 330 3.80 20.39 7.37
CA ARG A 330 3.40 21.13 8.59
C ARG A 330 4.17 22.43 8.77
N LEU A 331 5.48 22.43 8.51
CA LEU A 331 6.34 23.61 8.54
C LEU A 331 5.91 24.64 7.48
N ASP A 332 5.60 24.20 6.25
CA ASP A 332 5.09 25.05 5.18
C ASP A 332 3.76 25.72 5.58
N ALA A 333 2.82 24.95 6.13
CA ALA A 333 1.55 25.48 6.63
C ALA A 333 1.73 26.51 7.76
N GLN A 334 2.70 26.29 8.68
CA GLN A 334 3.06 27.26 9.73
C GLN A 334 3.61 28.57 9.14
N HIS A 335 4.37 28.50 8.04
CA HIS A 335 4.87 29.66 7.30
C HIS A 335 3.92 30.18 6.20
N GLN A 336 2.65 29.74 6.20
CA GLN A 336 1.62 30.14 5.24
C GLN A 336 1.99 29.84 3.76
N ARG A 337 2.83 28.82 3.53
CA ARG A 337 3.24 28.35 2.21
C ARG A 337 2.45 27.10 1.83
N THR A 338 2.07 26.99 0.56
CA THR A 338 1.54 25.74 0.01
C THR A 338 2.70 24.78 -0.28
N SER A 339 2.59 23.53 0.16
CA SER A 339 3.56 22.48 -0.17
C SER A 339 3.67 22.28 -1.69
N ASP A 340 4.89 22.07 -2.19
CA ASP A 340 5.19 21.89 -3.60
C ASP A 340 6.28 20.84 -3.83
N GLN A 341 6.70 20.64 -5.08
CA GLN A 341 7.79 19.71 -5.41
C GLN A 341 9.08 19.99 -4.60
N ARG A 342 9.38 21.25 -4.28
CA ARG A 342 10.56 21.61 -3.49
C ARG A 342 10.41 21.19 -2.03
N SER A 343 9.20 21.27 -1.45
CA SER A 343 8.88 20.70 -0.13
C SER A 343 9.22 19.22 -0.08
N ASP A 344 8.82 18.47 -1.11
CA ASP A 344 9.06 17.04 -1.20
C ASP A 344 10.55 16.71 -1.38
N GLN A 345 11.27 17.49 -2.20
CA GLN A 345 12.72 17.40 -2.34
C GLN A 345 13.45 17.67 -1.02
N ILE A 346 13.02 18.70 -0.26
CA ILE A 346 13.55 19.01 1.08
C ILE A 346 13.33 17.83 2.04
N ALA A 347 12.12 17.27 2.08
CA ALA A 347 11.81 16.08 2.87
C ALA A 347 12.68 14.87 2.46
N GLY A 348 12.99 14.75 1.17
CA GLY A 348 13.88 13.73 0.63
C GLY A 348 15.28 13.80 1.26
N VAL A 349 15.91 14.97 1.23
CA VAL A 349 17.23 15.16 1.84
C VAL A 349 17.19 15.06 3.36
N LEU A 350 16.16 15.61 4.02
CA LEU A 350 15.98 15.42 5.46
C LEU A 350 15.94 13.93 5.85
N THR A 351 15.34 13.08 5.00
CA THR A 351 15.35 11.63 5.21
C THR A 351 16.76 11.06 5.14
N THR A 352 17.59 11.47 4.17
CA THR A 352 18.98 10.96 4.06
C THR A 352 19.82 11.35 5.28
N LYS A 353 19.67 12.58 5.78
CA LYS A 353 20.33 13.04 7.00
C LYS A 353 19.81 12.32 8.24
N ALA A 354 18.49 12.07 8.33
CA ALA A 354 17.88 11.33 9.44
C ALA A 354 18.37 9.87 9.51
N VAL A 355 18.53 9.19 8.36
CA VAL A 355 19.22 7.88 8.30
C VAL A 355 20.69 8.03 8.77
N GLY A 356 21.38 9.09 8.35
CA GLY A 356 22.74 9.44 8.81
C GLY A 356 22.89 9.52 10.33
N GLU A 357 21.91 10.10 11.02
CA GLU A 357 21.87 10.22 12.49
C GLU A 357 21.28 9.00 13.21
N GLY A 358 20.96 7.92 12.46
CA GLY A 358 20.31 6.71 12.99
C GLY A 358 18.96 7.03 13.64
N MET A 359 18.19 7.95 13.06
CA MET A 359 16.84 8.28 13.49
C MET A 359 15.87 7.21 12.98
N THR A 360 14.93 6.79 13.82
CA THR A 360 13.90 5.79 13.48
C THR A 360 12.57 6.42 13.11
N ARG A 361 12.41 7.73 13.36
CA ARG A 361 11.27 8.53 12.91
C ARG A 361 11.64 10.01 12.80
N VAL A 362 10.79 10.80 12.13
CA VAL A 362 10.86 12.27 12.13
C VAL A 362 9.54 12.84 12.66
N ASP A 363 9.62 13.56 13.79
CA ASP A 363 8.46 14.14 14.48
C ASP A 363 8.21 15.60 14.01
N HIS A 364 9.28 16.37 13.81
CA HIS A 364 9.23 17.77 13.37
C HIS A 364 10.24 18.08 12.27
N ALA A 365 9.91 19.08 11.44
CA ALA A 365 10.84 19.80 10.59
C ALA A 365 10.85 21.27 11.05
N VAL A 366 12.03 21.86 11.20
CA VAL A 366 12.18 23.27 11.62
C VAL A 366 13.26 23.97 10.80
N LEU A 367 13.15 25.30 10.65
CA LEU A 367 14.16 26.15 10.04
C LEU A 367 15.01 26.85 11.12
N ASN A 368 16.22 27.28 10.77
CA ASN A 368 16.90 28.33 11.52
C ASN A 368 16.35 29.73 11.16
N ASP A 369 16.76 30.74 11.93
CA ASP A 369 16.24 32.12 11.84
C ASP A 369 16.33 32.77 10.44
N ASP A 370 17.33 32.40 9.62
CA ASP A 370 17.52 32.90 8.25
C ASP A 370 17.01 31.95 7.15
N ALA A 371 16.41 30.82 7.54
CA ALA A 371 15.92 29.73 6.69
C ALA A 371 16.98 29.09 5.75
N SER A 372 18.27 29.38 5.91
CA SER A 372 19.34 28.74 5.11
C SER A 372 19.52 27.25 5.44
N LYS A 373 19.05 26.82 6.62
CA LYS A 373 19.10 25.43 7.09
C LYS A 373 17.74 24.93 7.54
N VAL A 374 17.53 23.64 7.30
CA VAL A 374 16.34 22.90 7.71
C VAL A 374 16.77 21.65 8.49
N TYR A 375 16.01 21.33 9.53
CA TYR A 375 16.34 20.29 10.50
C TYR A 375 15.20 19.29 10.62
N ALA A 376 15.51 18.00 10.51
CA ALA A 376 14.61 16.93 10.97
C ALA A 376 14.87 16.66 12.45
N VAL A 377 13.81 16.53 13.24
CA VAL A 377 13.89 16.32 14.70
C VAL A 377 13.10 15.08 15.11
N GLN A 378 13.70 14.24 15.96
CA GLN A 378 13.04 13.12 16.63
C GLN A 378 12.98 13.41 18.13
N GLY A 379 11.78 13.41 18.69
CA GLY A 379 11.45 13.81 20.06
C GLY A 379 11.06 15.29 20.18
N GLU A 380 10.53 15.64 21.35
CA GLU A 380 10.09 17.01 21.67
C GLU A 380 11.18 18.05 21.40
N LEU A 381 10.83 19.17 20.76
CA LEU A 381 11.76 20.26 20.43
C LEU A 381 12.56 20.77 21.64
N ASN A 382 11.94 20.81 22.82
CA ASN A 382 12.55 21.26 24.07
C ASN A 382 13.29 20.15 24.85
N SER A 383 13.26 18.90 24.38
CA SER A 383 13.95 17.79 25.06
C SER A 383 15.47 17.88 24.90
N PRO A 384 16.26 17.55 25.94
CA PRO A 384 17.71 17.33 25.79
C PRO A 384 18.03 15.98 25.12
N PHE A 385 17.06 15.08 24.98
CA PHE A 385 17.21 13.75 24.38
C PHE A 385 16.75 13.67 22.92
N LYS A 386 16.39 14.80 22.30
CA LYS A 386 16.02 14.82 20.88
C LYS A 386 17.22 14.48 20.00
N LYS A 387 16.98 13.77 18.89
CA LYS A 387 17.93 13.71 17.78
C LYS A 387 17.60 14.80 16.77
N VAL A 388 18.62 15.36 16.13
CA VAL A 388 18.50 16.40 15.12
C VAL A 388 19.41 16.08 13.96
N ALA A 389 18.89 16.10 12.73
CA ALA A 389 19.67 15.98 11.50
C ALA A 389 19.53 17.27 10.67
N GLU A 390 20.65 17.82 10.18
CA GLU A 390 20.73 19.12 9.52
C GLU A 390 20.91 18.99 7.99
N ALA A 391 20.21 19.81 7.22
CA ALA A 391 20.43 20.01 5.79
C ALA A 391 20.45 21.51 5.41
N SER A 392 21.16 21.84 4.33
CA SER A 392 21.00 23.14 3.65
C SER A 392 19.66 23.19 2.94
N THR A 393 18.83 24.19 3.22
CA THR A 393 17.49 24.32 2.61
C THR A 393 17.58 24.46 1.10
N GLN A 394 18.58 25.21 0.60
CA GLN A 394 18.78 25.43 -0.82
C GLN A 394 19.31 24.18 -1.54
N GLU A 395 20.22 23.43 -0.92
CA GLU A 395 20.69 22.13 -1.48
C GLU A 395 19.52 21.16 -1.56
N ALA A 396 18.80 21.01 -0.43
CA ALA A 396 17.68 20.08 -0.27
C ALA A 396 16.53 20.36 -1.25
N ALA A 397 16.22 21.63 -1.53
CA ALA A 397 15.21 22.01 -2.52
C ALA A 397 15.60 21.74 -3.99
N ASN A 398 16.86 21.37 -4.27
CA ASN A 398 17.37 21.10 -5.61
C ASN A 398 17.79 19.63 -5.83
N THR A 399 18.01 18.84 -4.77
CA THR A 399 18.26 17.39 -4.87
C THR A 399 16.99 16.65 -5.28
N SER A 400 17.09 15.62 -6.14
CA SER A 400 15.91 14.84 -6.56
C SER A 400 15.56 13.71 -5.57
N LEU A 401 14.38 13.12 -5.71
CA LEU A 401 13.95 11.97 -4.90
C LEU A 401 14.60 10.65 -5.35
N GLU A 402 15.02 10.53 -6.62
CA GLU A 402 15.95 9.48 -7.08
C GLU A 402 17.29 9.58 -6.33
N GLU A 403 17.87 10.78 -6.32
CA GLU A 403 19.19 11.02 -5.71
C GLU A 403 19.14 10.81 -4.19
N SER A 404 18.13 11.39 -3.52
CA SER A 404 17.91 11.20 -2.08
C SER A 404 17.71 9.71 -1.73
N GLY A 405 16.97 8.96 -2.56
CA GLY A 405 16.82 7.51 -2.41
C GLY A 405 18.18 6.80 -2.41
N ARG A 406 18.95 6.98 -3.49
CA ARG A 406 20.30 6.40 -3.65
C ARG A 406 21.25 6.76 -2.50
N GLN A 407 21.29 8.04 -2.10
CA GLN A 407 22.11 8.51 -0.99
C GLN A 407 21.72 7.82 0.33
N SER A 408 20.43 7.72 0.64
CA SER A 408 19.96 7.10 1.89
C SER A 408 20.35 5.61 1.99
N LEU A 409 20.32 4.86 0.90
CA LEU A 409 20.78 3.47 0.87
C LEU A 409 22.30 3.37 1.07
N GLN A 410 23.06 4.27 0.45
CA GLN A 410 24.51 4.30 0.60
C GLN A 410 24.92 4.59 2.05
N ILE A 411 24.22 5.50 2.73
CA ILE A 411 24.41 5.81 4.15
C ILE A 411 24.08 4.59 5.01
N ALA A 412 22.92 3.96 4.82
CA ALA A 412 22.54 2.76 5.58
C ALA A 412 23.53 1.59 5.37
N ALA A 413 24.05 1.41 4.15
CA ALA A 413 25.07 0.41 3.85
C ALA A 413 26.42 0.69 4.52
N GLN A 414 26.80 1.96 4.73
CA GLN A 414 28.01 2.33 5.47
C GLN A 414 27.86 2.14 6.99
N GLN A 415 26.64 2.22 7.51
CA GLN A 415 26.32 2.02 8.93
C GLN A 415 26.07 0.55 9.31
N ALA A 416 25.88 -0.33 8.32
CA ALA A 416 25.72 -1.76 8.55
C ALA A 416 26.98 -2.33 9.25
N PRO A 417 26.84 -3.15 10.31
CA PRO A 417 27.98 -3.80 10.94
C PRO A 417 28.74 -4.62 9.91
N GLN A 418 30.05 -4.38 9.75
CA GLN A 418 30.88 -5.25 8.92
C GLN A 418 30.75 -6.69 9.44
N PRO A 419 30.48 -7.69 8.58
CA PRO A 419 30.47 -9.07 9.02
C PRO A 419 31.83 -9.39 9.61
N ALA A 420 31.85 -9.82 10.87
CA ALA A 420 33.08 -10.19 11.56
C ALA A 420 33.83 -11.20 10.71
N ALA A 421 35.06 -10.86 10.31
CA ALA A 421 35.89 -11.73 9.47
C ALA A 421 35.97 -13.09 10.15
N THR A 422 35.39 -14.11 9.50
CA THR A 422 35.31 -15.46 10.04
C THR A 422 36.73 -15.98 10.23
N ALA A 423 37.20 -15.98 11.48
CA ALA A 423 38.48 -16.57 11.83
C ALA A 423 38.51 -18.01 11.31
N PRO A 424 39.56 -18.45 10.61
CA PRO A 424 39.59 -19.77 10.00
C PRO A 424 39.47 -20.83 11.09
N THR A 425 38.41 -21.63 11.01
CA THR A 425 38.14 -22.73 11.94
C THR A 425 39.34 -23.65 12.02
N GLN A 426 40.06 -23.62 13.14
CA GLN A 426 41.15 -24.58 13.37
C GLN A 426 40.54 -25.97 13.47
N VAL A 427 40.88 -26.83 12.51
CA VAL A 427 40.51 -28.24 12.52
C VAL A 427 41.19 -28.90 13.72
N PRO A 428 40.45 -29.59 14.61
CA PRO A 428 41.06 -30.31 15.73
C PRO A 428 42.01 -31.40 15.20
N PRO A 429 43.19 -31.60 15.80
CA PRO A 429 44.09 -32.66 15.37
C PRO A 429 43.45 -34.02 15.60
N ALA A 430 43.53 -34.90 14.60
CA ALA A 430 42.98 -36.25 14.67
C ALA A 430 43.63 -37.05 15.81
N GLN A 431 42.80 -37.63 16.68
CA GLN A 431 43.27 -38.55 17.71
C GLN A 431 43.80 -39.82 17.05
N ALA A 432 45.11 -40.06 17.17
CA ALA A 432 45.72 -41.30 16.73
C ALA A 432 45.26 -42.46 17.63
N ALA A 433 44.72 -43.51 17.03
CA ALA A 433 44.40 -44.74 17.73
C ALA A 433 45.69 -45.38 18.29
N SER A 434 45.69 -45.73 19.57
CA SER A 434 46.74 -46.56 20.18
C SER A 434 46.37 -48.04 20.05
N PRO A 435 47.31 -48.95 19.75
CA PRO A 435 47.00 -50.34 19.49
C PRO A 435 46.77 -51.14 20.78
N THR A 436 45.90 -52.14 20.69
CA THR A 436 45.65 -53.13 21.74
C THR A 436 46.86 -54.04 21.98
N VAL A 437 47.17 -54.31 23.25
CA VAL A 437 47.81 -55.54 23.74
C VAL A 437 47.01 -56.01 24.95
#